data_AF-A0A3D5Q043-F1
#
_entry.id   AF-A0A3D5Q043-F1
#
_cell.length_a   1.000
_cell.length_b   1.000
_cell.length_c   1.000
_cell.angle_alpha   90.00
_cell.angle_beta   90.00
_cell.angle_gamma   90.00
#
_symmetry.space_group_name_H-M   'P 1'
#
loop_
_entity.id
_entity.type
_entity.pdbx_description
1 polymer ?
#
loop_
_entity_poly.entity_id
_entity_poly.type
_entity_poly.pdbx_seq_one_letter_code
_entity_poly.pdbx_strand_id
1 'polypeptide(L)'
;CHNAGVPLIINDDPHLARRCGADGVHLGQQDSDPLAARRLLGDSALLGITCHGQLALAEKACTDGADYLAFGRFYPSGTKPEAPEAEPGILGQARQFRLPVTAIGGININNAEPLILAGADLLAVIGGLFSGP
;
A
#
# COMPACT_ATOMS: atom_id res chain seq x y z
N CYS A 1 -6.17 8.28 15.30
CA CYS A 1 -4.85 8.39 14.65
C CYS A 1 -4.16 9.71 15.03
N HIS A 2 -4.77 10.86 14.73
CA HIS A 2 -4.16 12.18 15.04
C HIS A 2 -3.77 12.40 16.51
N ASN A 3 -4.58 11.97 17.48
CA ASN A 3 -4.22 12.06 18.91
C ASN A 3 -2.93 11.29 19.27
N ALA A 4 -2.55 10.30 18.46
CA ALA A 4 -1.32 9.53 18.62
C ALA A 4 -0.19 10.00 17.69
N GLY A 5 -0.39 11.09 16.92
CA GLY A 5 0.58 11.58 15.95
C GLY A 5 0.79 10.68 14.74
N VAL A 6 -0.16 9.78 14.44
CA VAL A 6 -0.08 8.83 13.32
C VAL A 6 -1.06 9.24 12.21
N PRO A 7 -0.65 9.22 10.92
CA PRO A 7 -1.54 9.47 9.80
C PRO A 7 -2.70 8.47 9.71
N LEU A 8 -3.86 8.93 9.27
CA LEU A 8 -5.00 8.11 8.87
C LEU A 8 -5.10 8.08 7.35
N ILE A 9 -5.04 6.88 6.77
CA ILE A 9 -5.26 6.64 5.34
C ILE A 9 -6.58 5.89 5.17
N ILE A 10 -7.43 6.38 4.27
CA ILE A 10 -8.68 5.70 3.91
C ILE A 10 -8.44 4.77 2.73
N ASN A 11 -9.02 3.58 2.78
CA ASN A 11 -8.96 2.63 1.67
C ASN A 11 -10.04 2.96 0.62
N ASP A 12 -9.69 2.90 -0.65
CA ASP A 12 -10.54 2.93 -1.86
C ASP A 12 -11.34 4.22 -2.14
N ASP A 13 -11.70 5.00 -1.11
CA ASP A 13 -12.66 6.12 -1.21
C ASP A 13 -12.01 7.50 -0.90
N PRO A 14 -11.56 8.23 -1.95
CA PRO A 14 -11.06 9.60 -1.82
C PRO A 14 -12.11 10.60 -1.29
N HIS A 15 -13.40 10.39 -1.57
CA HIS A 15 -14.44 11.29 -1.10
C HIS A 15 -14.66 11.14 0.41
N LEU A 16 -14.61 9.92 0.92
CA LEU A 16 -14.60 9.66 2.36
C LEU A 16 -13.36 10.25 3.01
N ALA A 17 -12.16 10.05 2.42
CA ALA A 17 -10.92 10.63 2.90
C ALA A 17 -11.04 12.15 3.09
N ARG A 18 -11.57 12.85 2.08
CA ARG A 18 -11.81 14.31 2.17
C ARG A 18 -12.82 14.66 3.25
N ARG A 19 -13.94 13.94 3.31
CA ARG A 19 -15.04 14.24 4.25
C ARG A 19 -14.65 14.06 5.71
N CYS A 20 -13.80 13.08 6.01
CA CYS A 20 -13.36 12.81 7.38
C CYS A 20 -12.04 13.51 7.75
N GLY A 21 -11.44 14.28 6.83
CA GLY A 21 -10.14 14.93 7.06
C GLY A 21 -9.01 13.92 7.26
N ALA A 22 -9.03 12.81 6.53
CA ALA A 22 -7.93 11.85 6.53
C ALA A 22 -6.69 12.45 5.86
N ASP A 23 -5.51 11.94 6.23
CA ASP A 23 -4.23 12.41 5.70
C ASP A 23 -3.95 11.87 4.29
N GLY A 24 -4.73 10.89 3.82
CA GLY A 24 -4.56 10.32 2.50
C GLY A 24 -5.52 9.18 2.15
N VAL A 25 -5.27 8.58 0.99
CA VAL A 25 -6.02 7.45 0.46
C VAL A 25 -5.08 6.36 -0.08
N HIS A 26 -5.48 5.11 0.06
CA HIS A 26 -4.85 3.97 -0.60
C HIS A 26 -5.80 3.39 -1.65
N LEU A 27 -5.32 3.20 -2.88
CA LEU A 27 -6.13 2.74 -4.01
C LEU A 27 -5.58 1.44 -4.60
N GLY A 28 -6.49 0.53 -4.87
CA GLY A 28 -6.30 -0.64 -5.70
C GLY A 28 -6.55 -0.36 -7.19
N GLN A 29 -6.33 -1.39 -8.00
CA GLN A 29 -6.40 -1.29 -9.47
C GLN A 29 -7.81 -1.12 -10.03
N GLN A 30 -8.85 -1.39 -9.21
CA GLN A 30 -10.25 -1.32 -9.61
C GLN A 30 -10.99 -0.13 -8.97
N ASP A 31 -10.28 0.69 -8.21
CA ASP A 31 -10.85 1.80 -7.46
C ASP A 31 -10.86 3.09 -8.30
N SER A 32 -11.01 4.24 -7.63
CA SER A 32 -10.98 5.55 -8.27
C SER A 32 -9.65 5.80 -9.01
N ASP A 33 -9.70 6.60 -10.09
CA ASP A 33 -8.51 7.04 -10.80
C ASP A 33 -7.55 7.83 -9.88
N PRO A 34 -6.26 7.45 -9.77
CA PRO A 34 -5.33 8.12 -8.87
C PRO A 34 -5.14 9.61 -9.18
N LEU A 35 -5.17 10.00 -10.46
CA LEU A 35 -5.09 11.41 -10.84
C LEU A 35 -6.31 12.20 -10.37
N ALA A 36 -7.51 11.62 -10.46
CA ALA A 36 -8.72 12.21 -9.91
C ALA A 36 -8.66 12.32 -8.37
N ALA A 37 -8.15 11.28 -7.69
CA ALA A 37 -7.95 11.32 -6.24
C ALA A 37 -6.97 12.42 -5.83
N ARG A 38 -5.84 12.56 -6.53
CA ARG A 38 -4.86 13.63 -6.31
C ARG A 38 -5.49 15.02 -6.47
N ARG A 39 -6.27 15.24 -7.53
CA ARG A 39 -7.00 16.51 -7.75
C ARG A 39 -8.02 16.81 -6.64
N LEU A 40 -8.67 15.78 -6.11
CA LEU A 40 -9.69 15.92 -5.07
C LEU A 40 -9.08 16.25 -3.70
N LEU A 41 -7.97 15.61 -3.36
CA LEU A 41 -7.35 15.62 -2.04
C LEU A 41 -6.21 16.66 -1.91
N GLY A 42 -5.64 17.08 -3.03
CA GLY A 42 -4.51 18.01 -3.09
C GLY A 42 -3.15 17.33 -2.99
N ASP A 43 -2.10 18.12 -3.23
CA ASP A 43 -0.71 17.62 -3.31
C ASP A 43 -0.13 17.21 -1.96
N SER A 44 -0.74 17.63 -0.84
CA SER A 44 -0.27 17.29 0.50
C SER A 44 -0.83 15.97 1.03
N ALA A 45 -1.88 15.42 0.43
CA ALA A 45 -2.48 14.17 0.87
C ALA A 45 -1.61 12.98 0.45
N LEU A 46 -1.46 11.98 1.31
CA LEU A 46 -0.75 10.75 0.97
C LEU A 46 -1.57 9.91 -0.02
N LEU A 47 -0.95 9.45 -1.11
CA LEU A 47 -1.57 8.59 -2.11
C LEU A 47 -0.80 7.28 -2.24
N GLY A 48 -1.37 6.20 -1.73
CA GLY A 48 -0.83 4.85 -1.90
C GLY A 48 -1.47 4.11 -3.05
N ILE A 49 -0.67 3.34 -3.79
CA ILE A 49 -1.21 2.53 -4.90
C ILE A 49 -0.75 1.07 -4.76
N THR A 50 -1.69 0.14 -4.87
CA THR A 50 -1.39 -1.30 -4.99
C THR A 50 -0.84 -1.61 -6.38
N CYS A 51 0.37 -2.16 -6.46
CA CYS A 51 1.06 -2.56 -7.69
C CYS A 51 1.10 -4.08 -7.92
N HIS A 52 0.46 -4.87 -7.05
CA HIS A 52 0.51 -6.34 -7.06
C HIS A 52 1.96 -6.86 -7.11
N GLY A 53 2.25 -7.85 -7.96
CA GLY A 53 3.59 -8.32 -8.27
C GLY A 53 4.13 -7.76 -9.59
N GLN A 54 3.80 -6.52 -9.97
CA GLN A 54 4.12 -5.98 -11.31
C GLN A 54 4.82 -4.60 -11.26
N LEU A 55 6.04 -4.53 -11.81
CA LEU A 55 6.79 -3.26 -11.89
C LEU A 55 6.16 -2.25 -12.85
N ALA A 56 5.48 -2.70 -13.91
CA ALA A 56 4.78 -1.81 -14.84
C ALA A 56 3.66 -1.02 -14.13
N LEU A 57 2.98 -1.64 -13.15
CA LEU A 57 1.98 -0.94 -12.34
C LEU A 57 2.63 0.08 -11.40
N ALA A 58 3.83 -0.21 -10.90
CA ALA A 58 4.60 0.73 -10.10
C ALA A 58 5.09 1.93 -10.91
N GLU A 59 5.59 1.72 -12.13
CA GLU A 59 5.97 2.80 -13.04
C GLU A 59 4.79 3.72 -13.36
N LYS A 60 3.62 3.13 -13.64
CA LYS A 60 2.38 3.89 -13.82
C LYS A 60 1.99 4.65 -12.54
N ALA A 61 2.04 4.00 -11.38
CA ALA A 61 1.72 4.63 -10.10
C ALA A 61 2.60 5.86 -9.82
N CYS A 62 3.91 5.78 -10.11
CA CYS A 62 4.82 6.92 -10.02
C CYS A 62 4.38 8.07 -10.94
N THR A 63 4.02 7.74 -12.18
CA THR A 63 3.55 8.73 -13.16
C THR A 63 2.24 9.39 -12.73
N ASP A 64 1.37 8.63 -12.07
CA ASP A 64 0.08 9.11 -11.55
C ASP A 64 0.20 9.85 -10.20
N GLY A 65 1.43 10.01 -9.67
CA GLY A 65 1.70 10.80 -8.47
C GLY A 65 1.50 10.05 -7.16
N ALA A 66 1.76 8.74 -7.12
CA ALA A 66 1.82 7.98 -5.87
C ALA A 66 2.92 8.49 -4.93
N ASP A 67 2.65 8.46 -3.64
CA ASP A 67 3.61 8.74 -2.57
C ASP A 67 4.23 7.45 -2.00
N TYR A 68 3.57 6.29 -2.20
CA TYR A 68 4.13 4.98 -1.87
C TYR A 68 3.50 3.87 -2.72
N LEU A 69 4.25 2.78 -2.85
CA LEU A 69 3.91 1.64 -3.72
C LEU A 69 3.70 0.39 -2.87
N ALA A 70 2.57 -0.29 -3.02
CA ALA A 70 2.26 -1.51 -2.27
C ALA A 70 2.31 -2.76 -3.14
N PHE A 71 3.13 -3.73 -2.74
CA PHE A 71 3.29 -5.00 -3.44
C PHE A 71 2.74 -6.16 -2.61
N GLY A 72 2.13 -7.13 -3.28
CA GLY A 72 1.50 -8.27 -2.62
C GLY A 72 0.50 -9.00 -3.51
N ARG A 73 -0.04 -10.14 -3.09
CA ARG A 73 0.13 -10.74 -1.74
C ARG A 73 1.44 -11.55 -1.62
N PHE A 74 2.10 -11.47 -0.47
CA PHE A 74 3.30 -12.29 -0.20
C PHE A 74 3.00 -13.63 0.50
N TYR A 75 1.92 -13.69 1.26
CA TYR A 75 1.47 -14.90 1.94
C TYR A 75 -0.05 -15.07 1.79
N PRO A 76 -0.59 -16.29 1.99
CA PRO A 76 -2.03 -16.52 2.05
C PRO A 76 -2.70 -15.60 3.07
N SER A 77 -3.87 -15.05 2.70
CA SER A 77 -4.63 -14.14 3.56
C SER A 77 -6.11 -14.45 3.46
N GLY A 78 -6.81 -14.45 4.61
CA GLY A 78 -8.26 -14.55 4.64
C GLY A 78 -8.99 -13.26 4.21
N THR A 79 -8.30 -12.12 4.11
CA THR A 79 -8.93 -10.83 3.77
C THR A 79 -9.18 -10.67 2.27
N LYS A 80 -8.23 -11.13 1.43
CA LYS A 80 -8.33 -11.10 -0.04
C LYS A 80 -7.68 -12.38 -0.61
N PRO A 81 -8.36 -13.54 -0.55
CA PRO A 81 -7.76 -14.82 -0.93
C PRO A 81 -7.41 -14.90 -2.43
N GLU A 82 -8.17 -14.20 -3.27
CA GLU A 82 -8.01 -14.18 -4.73
C GLU A 82 -6.92 -13.20 -5.22
N ALA A 83 -6.23 -12.49 -4.32
CA ALA A 83 -5.18 -11.56 -4.73
C ALA A 83 -4.00 -12.33 -5.37
N PRO A 84 -3.43 -11.85 -6.49
CA PRO A 84 -2.27 -12.48 -7.11
C PRO A 84 -1.07 -12.51 -6.17
N GLU A 85 -0.28 -13.59 -6.21
CA GLU A 85 0.96 -13.69 -5.44
C GLU A 85 2.05 -12.82 -6.05
N ALA A 86 2.93 -12.30 -5.19
CA ALA A 86 4.11 -11.54 -5.56
C ALA A 86 5.37 -12.21 -5.01
N GLU A 87 6.43 -12.23 -5.82
CA GLU A 87 7.74 -12.74 -5.43
C GLU A 87 8.49 -11.68 -4.60
N PRO A 88 9.09 -12.01 -3.44
CA PRO A 88 9.79 -11.04 -2.58
C PRO A 88 10.84 -10.20 -3.30
N GLY A 89 11.52 -10.77 -4.30
CA GLY A 89 12.52 -10.06 -5.11
C GLY A 89 12.01 -8.80 -5.82
N ILE A 90 10.69 -8.65 -5.99
CA ILE A 90 10.12 -7.42 -6.57
C ILE A 90 10.33 -6.19 -5.68
N LEU A 91 10.40 -6.37 -4.36
CA LEU A 91 10.57 -5.27 -3.41
C LEU A 91 11.91 -4.58 -3.66
N GLY A 92 12.98 -5.34 -3.83
CA GLY A 92 14.31 -4.83 -4.15
C GLY A 92 14.37 -4.15 -5.52
N GLN A 93 13.65 -4.70 -6.52
CA GLN A 93 13.55 -4.10 -7.86
C GLN A 93 12.77 -2.78 -7.84
N ALA A 94 11.71 -2.68 -7.04
CA ALA A 94 10.86 -1.49 -6.94
C ALA A 94 11.61 -0.27 -6.37
N ARG A 95 12.72 -0.47 -5.67
CA ARG A 95 13.57 0.63 -5.17
C ARG A 95 14.08 1.56 -6.26
N GLN A 96 14.12 1.11 -7.52
CA GLN A 96 14.47 1.97 -8.66
C GLN A 96 13.55 3.20 -8.79
N PHE A 97 12.31 3.10 -8.31
CA PHE A 97 11.31 4.18 -8.36
C PHE A 97 11.51 5.25 -7.27
N ARG A 98 12.36 4.99 -6.28
CA ARG A 98 12.68 5.93 -5.17
C ARG A 98 11.46 6.40 -4.37
N LEU A 99 10.38 5.64 -4.37
CA LEU A 99 9.24 5.79 -3.47
C LEU A 99 9.28 4.70 -2.39
N PRO A 100 8.73 4.96 -1.20
CA PRO A 100 8.55 3.94 -0.18
C PRO A 100 7.84 2.69 -0.71
N VAL A 101 8.42 1.54 -0.43
CA VAL A 101 7.93 0.23 -0.85
C VAL A 101 7.24 -0.46 0.33
N THR A 102 5.94 -0.72 0.20
CA THR A 102 5.13 -1.40 1.19
C THR A 102 4.90 -2.84 0.79
N ALA A 103 5.18 -3.79 1.69
CA ALA A 103 4.78 -5.17 1.50
C ALA A 103 3.43 -5.45 2.19
N ILE A 104 2.53 -6.15 1.51
CA ILE A 104 1.20 -6.51 2.03
C ILE A 104 0.81 -7.95 1.69
N GLY A 105 -0.06 -8.53 2.52
CA GLY A 105 -0.75 -9.80 2.27
C GLY A 105 -0.21 -10.95 3.12
N GLY A 106 -1.01 -11.35 4.12
CA GLY A 106 -0.72 -12.51 4.99
C GLY A 106 0.50 -12.35 5.92
N ILE A 107 0.98 -11.12 6.09
CA ILE A 107 2.16 -10.81 6.91
C ILE A 107 1.82 -10.85 8.41
N ASN A 108 2.72 -11.41 9.19
CA ASN A 108 2.70 -11.48 10.65
C ASN A 108 4.15 -11.46 11.19
N ILE A 109 4.30 -11.49 12.52
CA ILE A 109 5.60 -11.38 13.20
C ILE A 109 6.61 -12.48 12.78
N ASN A 110 6.13 -13.67 12.40
CA ASN A 110 6.98 -14.82 12.09
C ASN A 110 7.47 -14.84 10.63
N ASN A 111 6.86 -14.05 9.73
CA ASN A 111 7.18 -14.05 8.30
C ASN A 111 7.49 -12.66 7.73
N ALA A 112 7.59 -11.64 8.59
CA ALA A 112 7.89 -10.26 8.20
C ALA A 112 9.36 -10.06 7.76
N GLU A 113 10.31 -10.68 8.46
CA GLU A 113 11.75 -10.43 8.29
C GLU A 113 12.25 -10.64 6.85
N PRO A 114 11.88 -11.73 6.13
CA PRO A 114 12.31 -11.91 4.74
C PRO A 114 11.89 -10.78 3.80
N LEU A 115 10.74 -10.15 4.04
CA LEU A 115 10.24 -9.04 3.21
C LEU A 115 11.00 -7.74 3.48
N ILE A 116 11.37 -7.50 4.75
CA ILE A 116 12.24 -6.37 5.13
C ILE A 116 13.60 -6.54 4.44
N LEU A 117 14.21 -7.73 4.55
CA LEU A 117 15.50 -8.02 3.92
C LEU A 117 15.44 -7.94 2.39
N ALA A 118 14.28 -8.24 1.79
CA ALA A 118 14.06 -8.10 0.36
C ALA A 118 13.90 -6.65 -0.11
N GLY A 119 13.71 -5.69 0.81
CA GLY A 119 13.70 -4.25 0.50
C GLY A 119 12.38 -3.52 0.77
N ALA A 120 11.48 -4.08 1.58
CA ALA A 120 10.31 -3.33 2.05
C ALA A 120 10.71 -2.24 3.05
N ASP A 121 10.23 -1.02 2.85
CA ASP A 121 10.32 0.09 3.81
C ASP A 121 9.18 0.02 4.84
N LEU A 122 8.04 -0.55 4.45
CA LEU A 122 6.82 -0.64 5.25
C LEU A 122 6.20 -2.04 5.16
N LEU A 123 5.58 -2.49 6.24
CA LEU A 123 4.77 -3.71 6.27
C LEU A 123 3.32 -3.37 6.61
N ALA A 124 2.38 -3.81 5.77
CA ALA A 124 0.95 -3.67 6.02
C ALA A 124 0.37 -5.00 6.52
N VAL A 125 -0.18 -4.98 7.74
CA VAL A 125 -0.72 -6.16 8.44
C VAL A 125 -2.17 -5.93 8.87
N ILE A 126 -2.99 -6.98 8.81
CA ILE A 126 -4.34 -6.99 9.38
C ILE A 126 -4.47 -8.20 10.31
N GLY A 127 -4.52 -9.42 9.77
CA GLY A 127 -4.65 -10.64 10.56
C GLY A 127 -3.51 -10.83 11.57
N GLY A 128 -2.27 -10.51 11.19
CA GLY A 128 -1.12 -10.55 12.11
C GLY A 128 -1.22 -9.61 13.32
N LEU A 129 -2.09 -8.59 13.26
CA LEU A 129 -2.36 -7.66 14.37
C LEU A 129 -3.59 -8.09 15.18
N PHE A 130 -4.70 -8.40 14.52
CA PHE A 130 -6.00 -8.64 15.19
C PHE A 130 -6.30 -10.11 15.49
N SER A 131 -5.52 -11.05 14.94
CA SER A 131 -5.71 -12.50 15.10
C SER A 131 -4.52 -13.20 15.76
N GLY A 132 -3.55 -12.43 16.29
CA GLY A 132 -2.55 -12.97 17.20
C GLY A 132 -3.17 -13.36 18.55
N PRO A 133 -2.49 -14.19 19.37
CA PRO A 133 -2.88 -14.41 20.75
C PRO A 133 -2.90 -13.11 21.57
#